data_AF-A2DTZ9-F1
#
_entry.id   AF-A2DTZ9-F1
#
_cell.length_a   1.000
_cell.length_b   1.000
_cell.length_c   1.000
_cell.angle_alpha   90.00
_cell.angle_beta   90.00
_cell.angle_gamma   90.00
#
_symmetry.space_group_name_H-M   'P 1'
#
loop_
_entity.id
_entity.type
_entity.pdbx_description
1 polymer ?
#
loop_
_entity_poly.entity_id
_entity_poly.type
_entity_poly.pdbx_seq_one_letter_code
_entity_poly.pdbx_strand_id
1 'polypeptide(L)'
;MDATMNDIIIKLYTYKNSNEKLISYSKSKLKEKFYKKIDFSKCQFCDIENDKNINISRSTERDVCVMTNIGKSAEPYSAISLRSVGFKGKIFIFSDKTISSKFEKCGIEWIPTTLFSNIGYEVMYSRFFIIKEFIELFYEDIDRILYFDWGDTHFQSDPFTFDDKSLHVSDERIKFGNEMINDLWISKINFMKTEYFENKNIICAGLFLGDKDSVYKAVSVLFSAWIYNEKQLNDQIIYNVFVYSHIPKEIDINVVVDPNLASVGAVIFNEANIWRIDKLGSFSDLVTGFKPAVIHQYNRNTELTKMFSSQCHYQIKRH
;
A
#
# COMPACT_ATOMS: atom_id res chain seq x y z
N MET A 1 0.12 -20.03 26.92
CA MET A 1 -1.05 -19.35 27.53
C MET A 1 -1.72 -18.64 26.38
N ASP A 2 -2.91 -19.09 26.00
CA ASP A 2 -3.67 -18.45 24.93
C ASP A 2 -4.01 -17.02 25.38
N ALA A 3 -3.46 -16.02 24.70
CA ALA A 3 -3.88 -14.64 24.88
C ALA A 3 -5.36 -14.57 24.50
N THR A 4 -6.22 -14.23 25.46
CA THR A 4 -7.66 -14.18 25.23
C THR A 4 -8.07 -12.75 24.88
N MET A 5 -9.23 -12.59 24.25
CA MET A 5 -9.77 -11.30 23.78
C MET A 5 -9.88 -10.23 24.89
N ASN A 6 -9.85 -10.62 26.16
CA ASN A 6 -9.82 -9.71 27.31
C ASN A 6 -8.50 -8.92 27.43
N ASP A 7 -7.45 -9.35 26.73
CA ASP A 7 -6.10 -8.77 26.83
C ASP A 7 -5.87 -7.64 25.81
N ILE A 8 -6.78 -7.43 24.86
CA ILE A 8 -6.71 -6.35 23.86
C ILE A 8 -8.04 -5.59 23.86
N ILE A 9 -8.20 -4.62 24.77
CA ILE A 9 -9.25 -3.60 24.63
C ILE A 9 -8.76 -2.57 23.62
N ILE A 10 -8.87 -2.87 22.32
CA ILE A 10 -8.91 -1.79 21.33
C ILE A 10 -10.27 -1.15 21.48
N LYS A 11 -10.29 0.06 22.04
CA LYS A 11 -11.49 0.88 22.01
C LYS A 11 -11.79 1.21 20.56
N LEU A 12 -12.76 0.51 19.97
CA LEU A 12 -13.33 0.90 18.69
C LEU A 12 -14.28 2.05 18.96
N TYR A 13 -13.93 3.23 18.48
CA TYR A 13 -14.69 4.43 18.77
C TYR A 13 -15.79 4.65 17.72
N THR A 14 -17.02 4.88 18.17
CA THR A 14 -18.12 5.30 17.29
C THR A 14 -17.78 6.64 16.65
N TYR A 15 -17.81 6.67 15.32
CA TYR A 15 -17.34 7.70 14.38
C TYR A 15 -17.81 9.16 14.59
N LYS A 16 -18.58 9.49 15.62
CA LYS A 16 -19.31 10.77 15.68
C LYS A 16 -18.47 12.05 15.85
N ASN A 17 -17.14 12.00 15.90
CA ASN A 17 -16.31 13.22 16.05
C ASN A 17 -14.85 13.13 15.55
N SER A 18 -14.50 12.25 14.59
CA SER A 18 -13.17 12.26 13.97
C SER A 18 -13.06 13.37 12.91
N ASN A 19 -12.94 14.59 13.45
CA ASN A 19 -12.75 15.91 12.88
C ASN A 19 -12.22 16.02 11.43
N GLU A 20 -12.81 16.98 10.71
CA GLU A 20 -12.24 17.77 9.59
C GLU A 20 -10.87 18.44 9.88
N LYS A 21 -10.26 18.11 11.02
CA LYS A 21 -9.01 18.68 11.54
C LYS A 21 -7.80 17.76 11.39
N LEU A 22 -7.93 16.53 10.91
CA LEU A 22 -6.75 15.69 10.67
C LEU A 22 -6.09 16.06 9.33
N ILE A 23 -6.90 16.02 8.28
CA ILE A 23 -6.45 16.18 6.90
C ILE A 23 -7.54 16.88 6.08
N SER A 24 -7.14 17.71 5.12
CA SER A 24 -8.06 18.40 4.21
C SER A 24 -7.57 18.35 2.79
N TYR A 25 -8.50 18.14 1.88
CA TYR A 25 -8.32 18.21 0.43
C TYR A 25 -9.65 18.60 -0.23
N SER A 26 -9.59 19.10 -1.46
CA SER A 26 -10.78 19.53 -2.18
C SER A 26 -11.54 18.33 -2.78
N LYS A 27 -12.72 18.02 -2.23
CA LYS A 27 -13.63 16.98 -2.78
C LYS A 27 -14.10 17.32 -4.20
N SER A 28 -14.31 18.59 -4.53
CA SER A 28 -14.68 19.02 -5.88
C SER A 28 -13.56 18.76 -6.88
N LYS A 29 -12.31 19.11 -6.53
CA LYS A 29 -11.13 18.82 -7.36
C LYS A 29 -10.93 17.31 -7.52
N LEU A 30 -11.12 16.53 -6.45
CA LEU A 30 -11.04 15.08 -6.52
C LEU A 30 -12.08 14.51 -7.50
N LYS A 31 -13.34 14.96 -7.47
CA LYS A 31 -14.37 14.56 -8.43
C LYS A 31 -14.02 14.96 -9.87
N GLU A 32 -13.54 16.17 -10.08
CA GLU A 32 -13.07 16.63 -11.40
C GLU A 32 -11.99 15.71 -11.97
N LYS A 33 -10.98 15.39 -11.15
CA LYS A 33 -9.91 14.46 -11.54
C LYS A 33 -10.41 13.04 -11.76
N PHE A 34 -11.39 12.60 -10.97
CA PHE A 34 -11.95 11.26 -11.09
C PHE A 34 -12.63 11.05 -12.44
N TYR A 35 -13.48 11.97 -12.90
CA TYR A 35 -14.18 11.81 -14.18
C TYR A 35 -13.35 12.22 -15.40
N LYS A 36 -12.15 12.77 -15.21
CA LYS A 36 -11.23 13.05 -16.30
C LYS A 36 -10.81 11.76 -17.01
N LYS A 37 -10.86 11.76 -18.35
CA LYS A 37 -10.33 10.68 -19.18
C LYS A 37 -8.81 10.67 -19.11
N ILE A 38 -8.24 9.47 -19.07
CA ILE A 38 -6.79 9.32 -19.01
C ILE A 38 -6.21 9.34 -20.43
N ASP A 39 -5.17 10.15 -20.64
CA ASP A 39 -4.40 10.20 -21.88
C ASP A 39 -2.96 9.80 -21.58
N PHE A 40 -2.54 8.66 -22.12
CA PHE A 40 -1.20 8.11 -21.94
C PHE A 40 -0.24 8.45 -23.08
N SER A 41 -0.68 9.19 -24.11
CA SER A 41 0.11 9.46 -25.33
C SER A 41 1.44 10.17 -25.06
N LYS A 42 1.55 10.86 -23.92
CA LYS A 42 2.74 11.61 -23.48
C LYS A 42 3.44 10.98 -22.28
N CYS A 43 3.02 9.79 -21.87
CA CYS A 43 3.62 9.11 -20.74
C CYS A 43 5.01 8.55 -21.10
N GLN A 44 5.98 8.75 -20.21
CA GLN A 44 7.29 8.12 -20.29
C GLN A 44 7.29 6.90 -19.38
N PHE A 45 7.17 5.73 -19.99
CA PHE A 45 7.18 4.46 -19.28
C PHE A 45 8.61 4.04 -18.91
N CYS A 46 8.76 3.34 -17.78
CA CYS A 46 9.97 2.58 -17.47
C CYS A 46 10.31 1.61 -18.62
N ASP A 47 11.61 1.39 -18.83
CA ASP A 47 12.12 0.42 -19.79
C ASP A 47 12.10 -0.98 -19.15
N ILE A 48 10.93 -1.62 -19.18
CA ILE A 48 10.75 -3.00 -18.72
C ILE A 48 11.03 -3.90 -19.92
N GLU A 49 12.13 -4.66 -19.90
CA GLU A 49 12.39 -5.68 -20.91
C GLU A 49 11.27 -6.73 -20.86
N ASN A 50 10.30 -6.55 -21.76
CA ASN A 50 9.09 -7.34 -21.79
C ASN A 50 9.40 -8.80 -22.13
N ASP A 51 9.21 -9.69 -21.16
CA ASP A 51 8.77 -11.03 -21.51
C ASP A 51 7.41 -10.88 -22.20
N LYS A 52 7.24 -11.45 -23.40
CA LYS A 52 6.06 -11.26 -24.26
C LYS A 52 4.72 -11.62 -23.60
N ASN A 53 4.76 -12.22 -22.41
CA ASN A 53 3.62 -12.66 -21.61
C ASN A 53 3.15 -11.65 -20.54
N ILE A 54 3.81 -10.49 -20.36
CA ILE A 54 3.42 -9.46 -19.36
C ILE A 54 2.18 -8.63 -19.80
N ASN A 55 1.70 -8.82 -21.04
CA ASN A 55 0.64 -7.99 -21.66
C ASN A 55 -0.81 -8.31 -21.27
N ILE A 56 -1.08 -9.24 -20.34
CA ILE A 56 -2.46 -9.50 -19.91
C ILE A 56 -2.80 -8.59 -18.72
N SER A 57 -3.03 -7.31 -19.01
CA SER A 57 -3.61 -6.39 -18.02
C SER A 57 -5.05 -6.82 -17.72
N ARG A 58 -5.30 -7.11 -16.44
CA ARG A 58 -6.61 -7.49 -15.89
C ARG A 58 -7.30 -6.34 -15.15
N SER A 59 -6.61 -5.23 -14.95
CA SER A 59 -7.24 -3.99 -14.50
C SER A 59 -8.14 -3.38 -15.58
N THR A 60 -9.10 -2.62 -15.10
CA THR A 60 -10.13 -1.88 -15.83
C THR A 60 -10.10 -0.41 -15.40
N GLU A 61 -10.88 0.44 -16.05
CA GLU A 61 -11.00 1.86 -15.67
C GLU A 61 -11.67 2.08 -14.30
N ARG A 62 -12.35 1.06 -13.77
CA ARG A 62 -13.02 1.06 -12.45
C ARG A 62 -12.10 0.60 -11.31
N ASP A 63 -10.88 0.17 -11.63
CA ASP A 63 -9.86 -0.10 -10.63
C ASP A 63 -9.13 1.19 -10.27
N VAL A 64 -8.85 1.36 -8.98
CA VAL A 64 -8.21 2.57 -8.49
C VAL A 64 -7.00 2.26 -7.64
N CYS A 65 -5.95 3.05 -7.82
CA CYS A 65 -4.82 3.12 -6.92
C CYS A 65 -4.89 4.42 -6.11
N VAL A 66 -4.76 4.31 -4.79
CA VAL A 66 -4.67 5.45 -3.86
C VAL A 66 -3.31 5.44 -3.19
N MET A 67 -2.64 6.60 -3.17
CA MET A 67 -1.34 6.78 -2.54
C MET A 67 -1.34 8.04 -1.68
N THR A 68 -0.55 8.03 -0.62
CA THR A 68 -0.38 9.17 0.30
C THR A 68 1.09 9.57 0.42
N ASN A 69 1.38 10.85 0.25
CA ASN A 69 2.74 11.39 0.40
C ASN A 69 2.69 12.72 1.16
N ILE A 70 2.82 12.67 2.48
CA ILE A 70 2.88 13.86 3.35
C ILE A 70 4.29 14.01 3.93
N GLY A 71 4.89 15.19 3.81
CA GLY A 71 6.20 15.52 4.37
C GLY A 71 7.40 14.89 3.64
N LYS A 72 7.25 13.74 2.97
CA LYS A 72 8.32 13.06 2.20
C LYS A 72 8.52 13.71 0.82
N SER A 73 9.67 13.48 0.19
CA SER A 73 10.10 14.15 -1.07
C SER A 73 10.60 13.22 -2.17
N ALA A 74 10.52 11.89 -1.99
CA ALA A 74 10.74 10.97 -3.11
C ALA A 74 9.73 11.29 -4.22
N GLU A 75 9.99 10.97 -5.48
CA GLU A 75 9.05 11.21 -6.59
C GLU A 75 8.16 9.96 -6.83
N PRO A 76 6.97 10.06 -7.50
CA PRO A 76 6.00 8.98 -7.70
C PRO A 76 6.40 7.84 -8.65
N TYR A 77 7.68 7.49 -8.76
CA TYR A 77 8.11 6.53 -9.78
C TYR A 77 7.50 5.14 -9.64
N SER A 78 7.09 4.75 -8.43
CA SER A 78 6.26 3.56 -8.20
C SER A 78 4.99 3.56 -9.06
N ALA A 79 4.30 4.70 -9.19
CA ALA A 79 3.12 4.86 -10.04
C ALA A 79 3.46 4.79 -11.54
N ILE A 80 4.64 5.26 -11.95
CA ILE A 80 5.11 5.09 -13.33
C ILE A 80 5.36 3.62 -13.63
N SER A 81 5.98 2.87 -12.71
CA SER A 81 6.18 1.43 -12.91
C SER A 81 4.87 0.66 -13.00
N LEU A 82 3.83 1.04 -12.23
CA LEU A 82 2.48 0.48 -12.36
C LEU A 82 1.89 0.75 -13.76
N ARG A 83 2.09 1.95 -14.30
CA ARG A 83 1.67 2.28 -15.67
C ARG A 83 2.43 1.46 -16.72
N SER A 84 3.73 1.26 -16.54
CA SER A 84 4.58 0.50 -17.45
C SER A 84 4.17 -0.97 -17.60
N VAL A 85 3.53 -1.55 -16.59
CA VAL A 85 3.04 -2.93 -16.63
C VAL A 85 1.59 -3.05 -17.13
N GLY A 86 1.05 -1.98 -17.71
CA GLY A 86 -0.24 -1.99 -18.40
C GLY A 86 -1.46 -1.69 -17.54
N PHE A 87 -1.30 -1.20 -16.31
CA PHE A 87 -2.44 -0.84 -15.44
C PHE A 87 -3.35 0.21 -16.11
N LYS A 88 -4.65 -0.11 -16.22
CA LYS A 88 -5.66 0.72 -16.93
C LYS A 88 -6.46 1.64 -16.01
N GLY A 89 -6.43 1.41 -14.70
CA GLY A 89 -7.24 2.13 -13.74
C GLY A 89 -6.78 3.56 -13.46
N LYS A 90 -7.37 4.23 -12.47
CA LYS A 90 -6.99 5.60 -12.07
C LYS A 90 -5.96 5.57 -10.94
N ILE A 91 -5.01 6.50 -10.92
CA ILE A 91 -4.00 6.62 -9.85
C ILE A 91 -4.15 8.00 -9.21
N PHE A 92 -4.42 8.04 -7.91
CA PHE A 92 -4.54 9.28 -7.14
C PHE A 92 -3.45 9.37 -6.08
N ILE A 93 -2.86 10.56 -5.99
CA ILE A 93 -1.80 10.85 -5.02
C ILE A 93 -2.23 12.04 -4.18
N PHE A 94 -2.48 11.77 -2.90
CA PHE A 94 -2.79 12.77 -1.90
C PHE A 94 -1.47 13.26 -1.29
N SER A 95 -1.11 14.51 -1.56
CA SER A 95 0.19 15.06 -1.14
C SER A 95 0.15 16.54 -0.81
N ASP A 96 0.95 16.92 0.19
CA ASP A 96 1.26 18.30 0.56
C ASP A 96 2.30 18.96 -0.37
N LYS A 97 2.89 18.17 -1.28
CA LYS A 97 3.84 18.64 -2.30
C LYS A 97 3.28 18.45 -3.69
N THR A 98 3.55 19.43 -4.54
CA THR A 98 3.27 19.34 -5.97
C THR A 98 4.11 18.23 -6.60
N ILE A 99 3.53 17.50 -7.56
CA ILE A 99 4.25 16.53 -8.36
C ILE A 99 4.67 17.15 -9.71
N SER A 100 5.75 16.64 -10.30
CA SER A 100 6.15 17.06 -11.64
C SER A 100 5.07 16.74 -12.69
N SER A 101 4.88 17.63 -13.66
CA SER A 101 3.91 17.44 -14.76
C SER A 101 4.18 16.19 -15.62
N LYS A 102 5.38 15.60 -15.55
CA LYS A 102 5.68 14.32 -16.20
C LYS A 102 4.82 13.16 -15.66
N PHE A 103 4.46 13.20 -14.38
CA PHE A 103 3.62 12.17 -13.76
C PHE A 103 2.16 12.37 -14.16
N GLU A 104 1.70 13.62 -14.23
CA GLU A 104 0.35 13.94 -14.73
C GLU A 104 0.13 13.45 -16.17
N LYS A 105 1.17 13.53 -17.02
CA LYS A 105 1.16 12.96 -18.39
C LYS A 105 1.03 11.43 -18.43
N CYS A 106 1.22 10.75 -17.31
CA CYS A 106 0.99 9.31 -17.14
C CYS A 106 -0.34 8.99 -16.45
N GLY A 107 -1.26 9.96 -16.38
CA GLY A 107 -2.56 9.75 -15.75
C GLY A 107 -2.49 9.55 -14.24
N ILE A 108 -1.49 10.17 -13.61
CA ILE A 108 -1.33 10.23 -12.16
C ILE A 108 -1.91 11.56 -11.70
N GLU A 109 -3.02 11.51 -10.94
CA GLU A 109 -3.74 12.70 -10.53
C GLU A 109 -3.31 13.13 -9.11
N TRP A 110 -2.70 14.30 -9.03
CA TRP A 110 -2.33 14.92 -7.75
C TRP A 110 -3.52 15.63 -7.11
N ILE A 111 -3.76 15.29 -5.84
CA ILE A 111 -4.75 15.89 -4.97
C ILE A 111 -4.00 16.68 -3.89
N PRO A 112 -3.99 18.02 -3.96
CA PRO A 112 -3.37 18.85 -2.94
C PRO A 112 -4.02 18.56 -1.59
N THR A 113 -3.18 18.24 -0.62
CA THR A 113 -3.62 17.75 0.68
C THR A 113 -2.86 18.46 1.79
N THR A 114 -3.58 18.94 2.79
CA THR A 114 -3.01 19.57 3.98
C THR A 114 -3.22 18.64 5.17
N LEU A 115 -2.15 18.32 5.90
CA LEU A 115 -2.21 17.62 7.17
C LEU A 115 -2.07 18.65 8.30
N PHE A 116 -3.00 18.66 9.26
CA PHE A 116 -2.98 19.59 10.39
C PHE A 116 -2.48 18.93 11.68
N SER A 117 -1.74 17.83 11.54
CA SER A 117 -1.31 16.96 12.62
C SER A 117 0.21 17.12 12.87
N ASN A 118 0.64 16.78 14.08
CA ASN A 118 2.07 16.81 14.42
C ASN A 118 2.77 15.57 13.85
N ILE A 119 3.99 15.77 13.37
CA ILE A 119 4.78 14.77 12.63
C ILE A 119 4.97 13.50 13.48
N GLY A 120 4.52 12.35 12.98
CA GLY A 120 4.58 11.06 13.67
C GLY A 120 3.66 9.99 13.05
N TYR A 121 3.16 9.06 13.86
CA TYR A 121 2.22 8.01 13.41
C TYR A 121 0.88 8.57 12.91
N GLU A 122 0.51 9.82 13.23
CA GLU A 122 -0.71 10.45 12.70
C GLU A 122 -0.74 10.52 11.16
N VAL A 123 0.43 10.75 10.54
CA VAL A 123 0.60 10.70 9.08
C VAL A 123 0.22 9.32 8.56
N MET A 124 0.58 8.26 9.30
CA MET A 124 0.32 6.88 8.88
C MET A 124 -1.17 6.55 8.88
N TYR A 125 -1.94 6.98 9.89
CA TYR A 125 -3.39 6.75 9.94
C TYR A 125 -4.18 7.54 8.90
N SER A 126 -3.63 8.66 8.42
CA SER A 126 -4.29 9.48 7.40
C SER A 126 -4.58 8.71 6.10
N ARG A 127 -3.79 7.66 5.81
CA ARG A 127 -4.02 6.77 4.65
C ARG A 127 -5.36 6.07 4.73
N PHE A 128 -5.74 5.54 5.90
CA PHE A 128 -6.99 4.81 6.07
C PHE A 128 -8.19 5.74 5.92
N PHE A 129 -8.09 6.96 6.46
CA PHE A 129 -9.10 7.99 6.27
C PHE A 129 -9.29 8.37 4.80
N ILE A 130 -8.20 8.66 4.09
CA ILE A 130 -8.25 9.03 2.67
C ILE A 130 -8.90 7.92 1.84
N ILE A 131 -8.47 6.66 2.04
CA ILE A 131 -9.01 5.52 1.28
C ILE A 131 -10.50 5.34 1.57
N LYS A 132 -10.89 5.44 2.84
CA LYS A 132 -12.30 5.36 3.26
C LYS A 132 -13.15 6.43 2.58
N GLU A 133 -12.76 7.71 2.69
CA GLU A 133 -13.52 8.81 2.08
C GLU A 133 -13.54 8.71 0.55
N PHE A 134 -12.45 8.24 -0.06
CA PHE A 134 -12.40 8.00 -1.50
C PHE A 134 -13.45 6.97 -1.91
N ILE A 135 -13.54 5.84 -1.20
CA ILE A 135 -14.54 4.80 -1.46
C ILE A 135 -15.96 5.36 -1.31
N GLU A 136 -16.23 6.09 -0.22
CA GLU A 136 -17.55 6.67 0.02
C GLU A 136 -17.97 7.64 -1.08
N LEU A 137 -17.02 8.37 -1.65
CA LEU A 137 -17.30 9.36 -2.69
C LEU A 137 -17.59 8.73 -4.07
N PHE A 138 -16.99 7.58 -4.35
CA PHE A 138 -17.01 6.94 -5.68
C PHE A 138 -17.51 5.49 -5.62
N TYR A 139 -18.29 5.15 -4.60
CA TYR A 139 -18.66 3.77 -4.30
C TYR A 139 -19.26 3.03 -5.51
N GLU A 140 -20.12 3.70 -6.28
CA GLU A 140 -20.77 3.12 -7.48
C GLU A 140 -19.85 3.07 -8.72
N ASP A 141 -18.76 3.84 -8.72
CA ASP A 141 -17.91 4.06 -9.89
C ASP A 141 -16.63 3.21 -9.87
N ILE A 142 -16.37 2.49 -8.79
CA ILE A 142 -15.16 1.68 -8.59
C ILE A 142 -15.51 0.22 -8.30
N ASP A 143 -14.55 -0.67 -8.53
CA ASP A 143 -14.68 -2.10 -8.27
C ASP A 143 -13.62 -2.60 -7.29
N ARG A 144 -12.35 -2.29 -7.54
CA ARG A 144 -11.22 -2.73 -6.70
C ARG A 144 -10.27 -1.59 -6.41
N ILE A 145 -9.58 -1.68 -5.28
CA ILE A 145 -8.64 -0.67 -4.80
C ILE A 145 -7.30 -1.30 -4.50
N LEU A 146 -6.25 -0.61 -4.91
CA LEU A 146 -4.87 -0.86 -4.53
C LEU A 146 -4.38 0.32 -3.69
N TYR A 147 -3.74 0.01 -2.57
CA TYR A 147 -2.93 0.95 -1.81
C TYR A 147 -1.48 0.46 -1.76
N PHE A 148 -0.53 1.39 -1.93
CA PHE A 148 0.88 1.11 -1.67
C PHE A 148 1.65 2.35 -1.21
N ASP A 149 2.73 2.12 -0.46
CA ASP A 149 3.66 3.17 -0.04
C ASP A 149 4.40 3.76 -1.25
N TRP A 150 4.34 5.08 -1.33
CA TRP A 150 4.64 5.84 -2.53
C TRP A 150 6.05 5.67 -3.10
N GLY A 151 7.06 5.49 -2.24
CA GLY A 151 8.46 5.72 -2.61
C GLY A 151 9.30 4.45 -2.75
N ASP A 152 8.74 3.29 -2.43
CA ASP A 152 9.48 2.03 -2.31
C ASP A 152 8.70 0.82 -2.82
N THR A 153 7.82 1.06 -3.81
CA THR A 153 7.07 0.02 -4.51
C THR A 153 7.46 -0.05 -5.98
N HIS A 154 7.61 -1.25 -6.53
CA HIS A 154 7.87 -1.48 -7.95
C HIS A 154 6.95 -2.56 -8.51
N PHE A 155 6.47 -2.39 -9.73
CA PHE A 155 5.54 -3.30 -10.37
C PHE A 155 6.21 -4.06 -11.53
N GLN A 156 6.00 -5.38 -11.55
CA GLN A 156 6.48 -6.27 -12.62
C GLN A 156 5.37 -6.82 -13.52
N SER A 157 4.11 -6.71 -13.07
CA SER A 157 2.89 -7.00 -13.83
C SER A 157 1.70 -6.26 -13.21
N ASP A 158 0.56 -6.24 -13.90
CA ASP A 158 -0.70 -5.73 -13.34
C ASP A 158 -1.06 -6.48 -12.03
N PRO A 159 -1.23 -5.79 -10.89
CA PRO A 159 -1.47 -6.44 -9.60
C PRO A 159 -2.88 -7.00 -9.43
N PHE A 160 -3.83 -6.61 -10.28
CA PHE A 160 -5.22 -7.07 -10.19
C PHE A 160 -5.42 -8.46 -10.79
N THR A 161 -4.83 -9.47 -10.15
CA THR A 161 -4.78 -10.87 -10.63
C THR A 161 -5.92 -11.77 -10.12
N PHE A 162 -6.91 -11.19 -9.44
CA PHE A 162 -8.01 -11.87 -8.76
C PHE A 162 -9.36 -11.20 -9.12
N ASP A 163 -10.43 -11.98 -9.02
CA ASP A 163 -11.82 -11.50 -9.18
C ASP A 163 -12.69 -11.84 -7.95
N ASP A 164 -12.06 -12.29 -6.86
CA ASP A 164 -12.77 -12.63 -5.62
C ASP A 164 -13.10 -11.40 -4.77
N LYS A 165 -14.01 -11.59 -3.81
CA LYS A 165 -14.37 -10.59 -2.81
C LYS A 165 -13.49 -10.78 -1.58
N SER A 166 -12.29 -10.22 -1.60
CA SER A 166 -11.29 -10.41 -0.56
C SER A 166 -10.39 -9.21 -0.39
N LEU A 167 -9.81 -9.09 0.81
CA LEU A 167 -8.69 -8.22 1.09
C LEU A 167 -7.39 -9.02 0.90
N HIS A 168 -6.63 -8.67 -0.12
CA HIS A 168 -5.31 -9.23 -0.44
C HIS A 168 -4.22 -8.41 0.26
N VAL A 169 -3.40 -9.09 1.05
CA VAL A 169 -2.38 -8.48 1.92
C VAL A 169 -0.99 -8.99 1.59
N SER A 170 0.01 -8.15 1.79
CA SER A 170 1.43 -8.47 1.52
C SER A 170 2.10 -9.10 2.73
N ASP A 171 2.78 -10.24 2.54
CA ASP A 171 3.58 -10.90 3.58
C ASP A 171 5.02 -10.38 3.57
N GLU A 172 5.55 -9.95 4.72
CA GLU A 172 6.96 -9.60 4.87
C GLU A 172 7.87 -10.82 5.01
N ARG A 173 7.31 -12.04 5.04
CA ARG A 173 8.00 -13.34 5.11
C ARG A 173 8.97 -13.46 6.30
N ILE A 174 8.70 -12.71 7.35
CA ILE A 174 9.42 -12.76 8.62
C ILE A 174 8.41 -12.98 9.74
N LYS A 175 8.74 -13.86 10.68
CA LYS A 175 7.89 -14.13 11.84
C LYS A 175 8.02 -13.04 12.90
N PHE A 176 6.94 -12.81 13.63
CA PHE A 176 7.01 -12.08 14.90
C PHE A 176 8.02 -12.72 15.86
N GLY A 177 8.75 -11.90 16.63
CA GLY A 177 9.87 -12.34 17.48
C GLY A 177 11.22 -12.49 16.77
N ASN A 178 11.24 -12.51 15.43
CA ASN A 178 12.48 -12.53 14.65
C ASN A 178 12.90 -11.13 14.16
N GLU A 179 12.12 -10.10 14.47
CA GLU A 179 12.32 -8.73 14.01
C GLU A 179 12.10 -7.75 15.18
N MET A 180 13.19 -7.15 15.65
CA MET A 180 13.20 -6.39 16.91
C MET A 180 12.32 -5.14 16.85
N ILE A 181 12.11 -4.53 15.67
CA ILE A 181 11.35 -3.27 15.57
C ILE A 181 9.87 -3.52 15.84
N ASN A 182 9.28 -4.58 15.28
CA ASN A 182 7.90 -4.97 15.53
C ASN A 182 7.71 -5.36 17.01
N ASP A 183 8.64 -6.07 17.63
CA ASP A 183 8.57 -6.38 19.07
C ASP A 183 8.57 -5.10 19.92
N LEU A 184 9.39 -4.12 19.57
CA LEU A 184 9.40 -2.80 20.21
C LEU A 184 8.08 -2.05 20.01
N TRP A 185 7.40 -2.21 18.87
CA TRP A 185 6.09 -1.61 18.66
C TRP A 185 4.98 -2.33 19.43
N ILE A 186 5.01 -3.65 19.50
CA ILE A 186 4.06 -4.45 20.29
C ILE A 186 4.16 -4.12 21.77
N SER A 187 5.37 -3.99 22.31
CA SER A 187 5.57 -3.65 23.73
C SER A 187 5.00 -2.29 24.14
N LYS A 188 4.65 -1.42 23.18
CA LYS A 188 3.98 -0.13 23.43
C LYS A 188 2.46 -0.25 23.54
N ILE A 189 1.89 -1.40 23.18
CA ILE A 189 0.47 -1.70 23.32
C ILE A 189 0.26 -2.34 24.69
N ASN A 190 -0.52 -1.67 25.53
CA ASN A 190 -0.83 -2.19 26.86
C ASN A 190 -1.41 -3.59 26.76
N PHE A 191 -0.86 -4.51 27.57
CA PHE A 191 -1.30 -5.90 27.71
C PHE A 191 -1.11 -6.80 26.48
N MET A 192 -0.55 -6.30 25.38
CA MET A 192 -0.18 -7.11 24.22
C MET A 192 1.23 -7.67 24.39
N LYS A 193 1.42 -8.92 23.98
CA LYS A 193 2.74 -9.54 23.91
C LYS A 193 2.95 -10.19 22.54
N THR A 194 4.21 -10.33 22.12
CA THR A 194 4.58 -10.92 20.82
C THR A 194 4.02 -12.33 20.64
N GLU A 195 3.84 -13.09 21.73
CA GLU A 195 3.25 -14.43 21.75
C GLU A 195 1.81 -14.46 21.20
N TYR A 196 1.09 -13.34 21.19
CA TYR A 196 -0.20 -13.25 20.50
C TYR A 196 -0.08 -13.60 19.00
N PHE A 197 1.07 -13.28 18.40
CA PHE A 197 1.38 -13.54 17.00
C PHE A 197 2.29 -14.76 16.81
N GLU A 198 2.33 -15.68 17.77
CA GLU A 198 3.22 -16.84 17.69
C GLU A 198 3.05 -17.59 16.35
N ASN A 199 4.17 -17.86 15.68
CA ASN A 199 4.25 -18.50 14.37
C ASN A 199 3.54 -17.77 13.21
N LYS A 200 3.12 -16.52 13.40
CA LYS A 200 2.58 -15.68 12.33
C LYS A 200 3.68 -14.87 11.67
N ASN A 201 3.55 -14.64 10.37
CA ASN A 201 4.40 -13.69 9.67
C ASN A 201 3.89 -12.25 9.87
N ILE A 202 4.77 -11.28 9.76
CA ILE A 202 4.40 -9.87 9.72
C ILE A 202 3.74 -9.58 8.37
N ILE A 203 2.50 -9.11 8.39
CA ILE A 203 1.76 -8.67 7.21
C ILE A 203 1.97 -7.17 7.03
N CYS A 204 2.44 -6.73 5.87
CA CYS A 204 2.79 -5.33 5.60
C CYS A 204 1.56 -4.43 5.40
N ALA A 205 1.47 -3.32 6.12
CA ALA A 205 0.39 -2.33 6.01
C ALA A 205 0.60 -1.35 4.84
N GLY A 206 1.83 -1.28 4.31
CA GLY A 206 2.21 -0.41 3.20
C GLY A 206 1.89 -0.98 1.81
N LEU A 207 1.29 -2.18 1.71
CA LEU A 207 0.86 -2.76 0.44
C LEU A 207 -0.33 -3.70 0.67
N PHE A 208 -1.49 -3.32 0.13
CA PHE A 208 -2.69 -4.15 0.12
C PHE A 208 -3.62 -3.75 -1.00
N LEU A 209 -4.50 -4.67 -1.38
CA LEU A 209 -5.52 -4.42 -2.39
C LEU A 209 -6.73 -5.31 -2.19
N GLY A 210 -7.83 -5.06 -2.88
CA GLY A 210 -9.02 -5.89 -2.76
C GLY A 210 -10.22 -5.28 -3.46
N ASP A 211 -11.36 -5.96 -3.37
CA ASP A 211 -12.62 -5.37 -3.77
C ASP A 211 -12.98 -4.18 -2.86
N LYS A 212 -13.76 -3.23 -3.38
CA LYS A 212 -14.11 -2.01 -2.66
C LYS A 212 -14.77 -2.25 -1.30
N ASP A 213 -15.57 -3.32 -1.15
CA ASP A 213 -16.30 -3.60 0.10
C ASP A 213 -15.33 -4.12 1.17
N SER A 214 -14.48 -5.08 0.80
CA SER A 214 -13.45 -5.61 1.71
C SER A 214 -12.48 -4.52 2.14
N VAL A 215 -12.00 -3.69 1.21
CA VAL A 215 -11.11 -2.57 1.53
C VAL A 215 -11.82 -1.55 2.41
N TYR A 216 -13.06 -1.16 2.09
CA TYR A 216 -13.85 -0.18 2.86
C TYR A 216 -14.02 -0.60 4.32
N LYS A 217 -14.44 -1.84 4.55
CA LYS A 217 -14.65 -2.38 5.89
C LYS A 217 -13.33 -2.41 6.67
N ALA A 218 -12.24 -2.87 6.04
CA ALA A 218 -10.92 -2.94 6.67
C ALA A 218 -10.41 -1.54 7.07
N VAL A 219 -10.38 -0.58 6.14
CA VAL A 219 -9.89 0.78 6.44
C VAL A 219 -10.79 1.52 7.43
N SER A 220 -12.09 1.19 7.48
CA SER A 220 -13.01 1.75 8.47
C SER A 220 -12.65 1.29 9.88
N VAL A 221 -12.36 0.01 10.09
CA VAL A 221 -11.91 -0.51 11.40
C VAL A 221 -10.57 0.08 11.79
N LEU A 222 -9.59 0.05 10.86
CA LEU A 222 -8.23 0.53 11.13
C LEU A 222 -8.20 2.02 11.47
N PHE A 223 -9.01 2.82 10.78
CA PHE A 223 -9.18 4.23 11.09
C PHE A 223 -9.84 4.43 12.46
N SER A 224 -10.86 3.64 12.80
CA SER A 224 -11.56 3.71 14.10
C SER A 224 -10.70 3.25 15.29
N ALA A 225 -9.55 2.63 15.07
CA ALA A 225 -8.63 2.20 16.12
C ALA A 225 -7.82 3.36 16.74
N TRP A 226 -7.97 4.59 16.25
CA TRP A 226 -7.30 5.77 16.79
C TRP A 226 -8.23 6.99 16.84
N ILE A 227 -8.11 7.82 17.89
CA ILE A 227 -8.73 9.14 17.96
C ILE A 227 -7.64 10.22 17.99
N TYR A 228 -7.90 11.31 17.27
CA TYR A 228 -7.14 12.56 17.36
C TYR A 228 -6.84 12.99 18.81
N ASN A 229 -5.58 13.29 19.11
CA ASN A 229 -5.00 13.58 20.43
C ASN A 229 -4.75 12.39 21.37
N GLU A 230 -5.06 11.14 21.01
CA GLU A 230 -4.59 9.97 21.76
C GLU A 230 -3.19 9.55 21.30
N LYS A 231 -2.41 8.97 22.24
CA LYS A 231 -1.09 8.40 21.92
C LYS A 231 -1.27 7.36 20.81
N GLN A 232 -0.63 7.61 19.68
CA GLN A 232 -0.75 6.77 18.50
C GLN A 232 -0.01 5.45 18.71
N LEU A 233 -0.62 4.37 18.24
CA LEU A 233 0.07 3.11 18.03
C LEU A 233 0.65 3.11 16.62
N ASN A 234 1.54 2.16 16.35
CA ASN A 234 2.05 2.00 15.00
C ASN A 234 0.99 1.32 14.11
N ASP A 235 0.79 1.83 12.89
CA ASP A 235 -0.20 1.33 11.94
C ASP A 235 0.07 -0.11 11.53
N GLN A 236 1.34 -0.50 11.36
CA GLN A 236 1.76 -1.86 11.03
C GLN A 236 1.29 -2.87 12.07
N ILE A 237 1.40 -2.54 13.36
CA ILE A 237 0.95 -3.44 14.44
C ILE A 237 -0.58 -3.51 14.49
N ILE A 238 -1.28 -2.37 14.41
CA ILE A 238 -2.74 -2.38 14.40
C ILE A 238 -3.29 -3.14 13.19
N TYR A 239 -2.62 -3.05 12.04
CA TYR A 239 -2.94 -3.83 10.85
C TYR A 239 -2.79 -5.33 11.09
N ASN A 240 -1.70 -5.77 11.73
CA ASN A 240 -1.50 -7.19 12.06
C ASN A 240 -2.50 -7.70 13.11
N VAL A 241 -2.84 -6.88 14.12
CA VAL A 241 -3.92 -7.23 15.07
C VAL A 241 -5.22 -7.43 14.32
N PHE A 242 -5.58 -6.52 13.42
CA PHE A 242 -6.77 -6.67 12.59
C PHE A 242 -6.73 -7.99 11.80
N VAL A 243 -5.68 -8.24 11.02
CA VAL A 243 -5.55 -9.43 10.15
C VAL A 243 -5.61 -10.75 10.95
N TYR A 244 -4.96 -10.82 12.11
CA TYR A 244 -4.86 -12.06 12.88
C TYR A 244 -5.93 -12.25 13.96
N SER A 245 -6.76 -11.24 14.20
CA SER A 245 -7.90 -11.33 15.12
C SER A 245 -9.12 -12.01 14.49
N HIS A 246 -10.20 -12.11 15.27
CA HIS A 246 -11.51 -12.53 14.80
C HIS A 246 -12.26 -11.41 14.04
N ILE A 247 -11.77 -10.16 14.08
CA ILE A 247 -12.48 -9.00 13.53
C ILE A 247 -12.82 -9.17 12.04
N PRO A 248 -11.91 -9.61 11.15
CA PRO A 248 -12.24 -9.79 9.73
C PRO A 248 -13.42 -10.76 9.54
N LYS A 249 -13.47 -11.84 10.32
CA LYS A 249 -14.57 -12.80 10.28
C LYS A 249 -15.89 -12.20 10.77
N GLU A 250 -15.86 -11.39 11.84
CA GLU A 250 -17.07 -10.74 12.37
C GLU A 250 -17.68 -9.71 11.42
N ILE A 251 -16.86 -9.05 10.62
CA ILE A 251 -17.31 -8.06 9.63
C ILE A 251 -17.40 -8.62 8.21
N ASP A 252 -17.31 -9.95 8.06
CA ASP A 252 -17.44 -10.66 6.79
C ASP A 252 -16.43 -10.15 5.73
N ILE A 253 -15.14 -10.26 6.07
CA ILE A 253 -14.01 -10.04 5.17
C ILE A 253 -13.22 -11.34 5.07
N ASN A 254 -13.00 -11.81 3.85
CA ASN A 254 -12.00 -12.82 3.57
C ASN A 254 -10.63 -12.14 3.38
N VAL A 255 -9.64 -12.49 4.20
CA VAL A 255 -8.27 -11.97 4.10
C VAL A 255 -7.39 -13.03 3.44
N VAL A 256 -6.71 -12.65 2.36
CA VAL A 256 -5.85 -13.52 1.56
C VAL A 256 -4.43 -12.98 1.60
N VAL A 257 -3.48 -13.80 2.02
CA VAL A 257 -2.06 -13.48 1.84
C VAL A 257 -1.70 -13.74 0.38
N ASP A 258 -1.52 -12.69 -0.39
CA ASP A 258 -1.37 -12.79 -1.85
C ASP A 258 0.12 -12.92 -2.23
N PRO A 259 0.56 -14.04 -2.83
CA PRO A 259 1.94 -14.21 -3.24
C PRO A 259 2.37 -13.16 -4.29
N ASN A 260 1.45 -12.54 -5.02
CA ASN A 260 1.76 -11.46 -5.96
C ASN A 260 2.16 -10.15 -5.28
N LEU A 261 1.96 -10.04 -3.96
CA LEU A 261 2.32 -8.88 -3.14
C LEU A 261 3.51 -9.25 -2.26
N ALA A 262 4.72 -8.90 -2.71
CA ALA A 262 5.94 -9.22 -2.00
C ALA A 262 6.50 -8.00 -1.28
N SER A 263 6.42 -7.97 0.05
CA SER A 263 7.18 -7.03 0.89
C SER A 263 8.53 -7.65 1.23
N VAL A 264 9.61 -7.06 0.73
CA VAL A 264 10.94 -7.70 0.76
C VAL A 264 11.89 -7.07 1.78
N GLY A 265 11.48 -5.99 2.44
CA GLY A 265 12.35 -5.19 3.30
C GLY A 265 12.99 -5.99 4.42
N ALA A 266 12.19 -6.73 5.20
CA ALA A 266 12.69 -7.48 6.35
C ALA A 266 13.56 -8.68 5.96
N VAL A 267 13.16 -9.45 4.93
CA VAL A 267 13.90 -10.67 4.56
C VAL A 267 15.23 -10.36 3.89
N ILE A 268 15.31 -9.28 3.10
CA ILE A 268 16.57 -8.88 2.46
C ILE A 268 17.69 -8.63 3.49
N PHE A 269 17.35 -8.14 4.70
CA PHE A 269 18.35 -7.94 5.75
C PHE A 269 18.83 -9.24 6.39
N ASN A 270 17.97 -10.26 6.45
CA ASN A 270 18.21 -11.47 7.22
C ASN A 270 18.66 -12.66 6.37
N GLU A 271 18.29 -12.69 5.09
CA GLU A 271 18.57 -13.81 4.19
C GLU A 271 19.16 -13.30 2.87
N ALA A 272 20.50 -13.32 2.80
CA ALA A 272 21.17 -13.14 1.53
C ALA A 272 20.80 -14.31 0.59
N ASN A 273 20.40 -14.00 -0.65
CA ASN A 273 20.19 -14.96 -1.74
C ASN A 273 18.87 -15.75 -1.75
N ILE A 274 17.74 -15.18 -1.33
CA ILE A 274 16.41 -15.77 -1.63
C ILE A 274 15.75 -15.24 -2.89
N TRP A 275 16.24 -14.12 -3.42
CA TRP A 275 15.69 -13.48 -4.61
C TRP A 275 16.68 -13.46 -5.77
N ARG A 276 16.19 -13.79 -6.96
CA ARG A 276 16.93 -13.71 -8.21
C ARG A 276 16.68 -12.33 -8.80
N ILE A 277 17.76 -11.60 -9.05
CA ILE A 277 17.74 -10.22 -9.53
C ILE A 277 18.65 -10.15 -10.75
N ASP A 278 18.12 -10.49 -11.91
CA ASP A 278 18.91 -10.43 -13.16
C ASP A 278 18.69 -9.07 -13.85
N LYS A 279 17.42 -8.64 -13.96
CA LYS A 279 16.98 -7.40 -14.63
C LYS A 279 15.59 -6.96 -14.15
N LEU A 280 15.12 -5.81 -14.63
CA LEU A 280 13.79 -5.30 -14.31
C LEU A 280 12.70 -6.21 -14.83
N GLY A 281 11.68 -6.45 -14.01
CA GLY A 281 10.67 -7.44 -14.33
C GLY A 281 11.19 -8.88 -14.28
N SER A 282 12.35 -9.17 -13.67
CA SER A 282 12.82 -10.55 -13.46
C SER A 282 13.00 -10.90 -11.98
N PHE A 283 12.56 -10.03 -11.06
CA PHE A 283 12.62 -10.30 -9.64
C PHE A 283 11.75 -11.51 -9.33
N SER A 284 12.38 -12.59 -8.89
CA SER A 284 11.72 -13.86 -8.65
C SER A 284 12.33 -14.56 -7.46
N ASP A 285 11.52 -15.37 -6.80
CA ASP A 285 11.97 -16.25 -5.72
C ASP A 285 12.96 -17.29 -6.28
N LEU A 286 14.16 -17.41 -5.69
CA LEU A 286 15.22 -18.28 -6.21
C LEU A 286 14.86 -19.76 -6.16
N VAL A 287 14.02 -20.17 -5.21
CA VAL A 287 13.66 -21.56 -4.97
C VAL A 287 12.51 -21.98 -5.87
N THR A 288 11.46 -21.17 -5.91
CA THR A 288 10.21 -21.48 -6.62
C THR A 288 10.18 -20.94 -8.05
N GLY A 289 11.04 -19.97 -8.37
CA GLY A 289 10.98 -19.22 -9.62
C GLY A 289 9.77 -18.28 -9.71
N PHE A 290 8.96 -18.17 -8.65
CA PHE A 290 7.75 -17.36 -8.66
C PHE A 290 8.08 -15.87 -8.75
N LYS A 291 7.37 -15.16 -9.63
CA LYS A 291 7.56 -13.73 -9.90
C LYS A 291 6.36 -12.93 -9.37
N PRO A 292 6.50 -12.20 -8.26
CA PRO A 292 5.40 -11.38 -7.74
C PRO A 292 5.08 -10.21 -8.67
N ALA A 293 3.81 -9.82 -8.73
CA ALA A 293 3.37 -8.64 -9.49
C ALA A 293 3.92 -7.33 -8.89
N VAL A 294 4.04 -7.28 -7.56
CA VAL A 294 4.45 -6.10 -6.81
C VAL A 294 5.60 -6.44 -5.87
N ILE A 295 6.60 -5.55 -5.83
CA ILE A 295 7.75 -5.61 -4.92
C ILE A 295 7.72 -4.34 -4.08
N HIS A 296 7.59 -4.48 -2.77
CA HIS A 296 7.50 -3.38 -1.82
C HIS A 296 8.67 -3.38 -0.84
N GLN A 297 9.06 -2.19 -0.37
CA GLN A 297 10.24 -1.93 0.46
C GLN A 297 11.57 -2.27 -0.24
N TYR A 298 11.62 -2.19 -1.57
CA TYR A 298 12.85 -2.50 -2.32
C TYR A 298 14.03 -1.59 -1.95
N ASN A 299 13.73 -0.38 -1.49
CA ASN A 299 14.73 0.64 -1.17
C ASN A 299 15.53 0.34 0.12
N ARG A 300 15.22 -0.77 0.79
CA ARG A 300 16.04 -1.33 1.87
C ARG A 300 17.30 -2.04 1.34
N ASN A 301 17.35 -2.30 0.03
CA ASN A 301 18.53 -2.80 -0.66
C ASN A 301 19.06 -1.75 -1.66
N THR A 302 20.35 -1.40 -1.55
CA THR A 302 20.94 -0.38 -2.42
C THR A 302 21.08 -0.83 -3.88
N GLU A 303 21.28 -2.12 -4.13
CA GLU A 303 21.36 -2.69 -5.49
C GLU A 303 20.00 -2.68 -6.16
N LEU A 304 18.94 -3.11 -5.46
CA LEU A 304 17.56 -2.98 -5.95
C LEU A 304 17.20 -1.52 -6.21
N THR A 305 17.55 -0.61 -5.29
CA THR A 305 17.32 0.82 -5.48
C THR A 305 17.99 1.34 -6.74
N LYS A 306 19.27 1.01 -6.95
CA LYS A 306 20.02 1.41 -8.15
C LYS A 306 19.40 0.82 -9.41
N MET A 307 19.04 -0.47 -9.39
CA MET A 307 18.42 -1.15 -10.52
C MET A 307 17.09 -0.48 -10.89
N PHE A 308 16.13 -0.37 -9.97
CA PHE A 308 14.83 0.25 -10.23
C PHE A 308 14.98 1.73 -10.61
N SER A 309 15.87 2.47 -9.95
CA SER A 309 16.11 3.88 -10.26
C SER A 309 16.71 4.08 -11.65
N SER A 310 17.72 3.29 -12.04
CA SER A 310 18.39 3.44 -13.35
C SER A 310 17.45 3.27 -14.54
N GLN A 311 16.34 2.55 -14.35
CA GLN A 311 15.44 2.17 -15.43
C GLN A 311 14.10 2.92 -15.42
N CYS A 312 13.66 3.41 -14.25
CA CYS A 312 12.46 4.24 -14.11
C CYS A 312 12.75 5.73 -13.79
N HIS A 313 13.84 6.05 -13.08
CA HIS A 313 14.08 7.39 -12.53
C HIS A 313 15.00 8.27 -13.41
N TYR A 314 15.92 7.65 -14.14
CA TYR A 314 17.00 8.33 -14.88
C TYR A 314 16.81 8.37 -16.40
N GLN A 315 15.60 8.15 -16.93
CA GLN A 315 15.33 8.35 -18.36
C GLN A 315 15.29 9.85 -18.74
N ILE A 316 16.43 10.53 -18.58
CA ILE A 316 16.73 11.82 -19.19
C ILE A 316 17.71 11.52 -20.34
N LYS A 317 17.14 11.46 -21.56
CA LYS A 317 17.80 11.56 -22.87
C LYS A 317 18.97 10.60 -23.13
N ARG A 318 18.68 9.43 -23.70
CA ARG A 318 19.55 8.89 -24.76
C ARG A 318 19.11 9.54 -26.06
N HIS A 319 19.95 10.44 -26.56
CA HIS A 319 19.82 11.04 -27.89
C HIS A 319 20.25 10.06 -28.96
#